data_AF-A0A9D2ZUG1-F1
#
_entry.id   AF-A0A9D2ZUG1-F1
#
_cell.length_a   1.000
_cell.length_b   1.000
_cell.length_c   1.000
_cell.angle_alpha   90.00
_cell.angle_beta   90.00
_cell.angle_gamma   90.00
#
_symmetry.space_group_name_H-M   'P 1'
#
loop_
_entity.id
_entity.type
_entity.pdbx_description
1 polymer ?
#
loop_
_entity_poly.entity_id
_entity_poly.type
_entity_poly.pdbx_seq_one_letter_code
_entity_poly.pdbx_strand_id
1 'polypeptide(L)'
;MIFPIDRFKARKTPFYYYDTRLLNATLDAIERELDGFDNFNIHYAVKANANPDILAIIANRGFGADCVSGEEIDAAVAAGIA
;
A
#
# COMPACT_ATOMS: atom_id res chain seq x y z
N MET A 1 -8.92 9.28 15.67
CA MET A 1 -9.21 8.18 14.73
C MET A 1 -10.25 7.29 15.38
N ILE A 2 -11.40 7.07 14.74
CA ILE A 2 -12.47 6.20 15.27
C ILE A 2 -12.51 4.95 14.39
N PHE A 3 -12.26 3.78 14.99
CA PHE A 3 -12.37 2.51 14.31
C PHE A 3 -13.84 2.06 14.23
N PRO A 4 -14.29 1.43 13.13
CA PRO A 4 -15.67 0.99 12.98
C PRO A 4 -15.92 -0.33 13.73
N ILE A 5 -15.67 -0.35 15.04
CA ILE A 5 -15.72 -1.56 15.89
C ILE A 5 -17.09 -2.27 15.81
N ASP A 6 -18.19 -1.52 15.67
CA ASP A 6 -19.50 -2.13 15.53
C ASP A 6 -19.64 -2.99 14.26
N ARG A 7 -18.96 -2.62 13.16
CA ARG A 7 -18.94 -3.44 11.95
C ARG A 7 -18.12 -4.73 12.14
N PHE A 8 -17.19 -4.74 13.11
CA PHE A 8 -16.35 -5.90 13.40
C PHE A 8 -17.09 -6.99 14.15
N LYS A 9 -18.10 -6.64 14.97
CA LYS A 9 -18.94 -7.61 15.71
C LYS A 9 -19.65 -8.61 14.80
N ALA A 10 -19.97 -8.21 13.57
CA ALA A 10 -20.61 -9.07 12.58
C ALA A 10 -19.63 -9.98 11.81
N ARG A 11 -18.32 -9.86 12.03
CA ARG A 11 -17.29 -10.63 11.33
C ARG A 11 -16.73 -11.72 12.23
N LYS A 12 -16.62 -12.95 11.70
CA LYS A 12 -15.90 -14.02 12.38
C LYS A 12 -14.40 -13.76 12.36
N THR A 13 -13.75 -14.03 13.48
CA THR A 13 -12.30 -13.96 13.62
C THR A 13 -11.63 -15.29 13.24
N PRO A 14 -10.37 -15.26 12.75
CA PRO A 14 -9.56 -14.07 12.51
C PRO A 14 -9.91 -13.36 11.20
N PHE A 15 -9.81 -12.03 11.18
CA PHE A 15 -9.85 -11.23 9.97
C PHE A 15 -8.87 -10.05 10.08
N TYR A 16 -8.43 -9.53 8.94
CA TYR A 16 -7.62 -8.32 8.86
C TYR A 16 -8.49 -7.13 8.45
N TYR A 17 -8.23 -5.97 9.06
CA TYR A 17 -8.81 -4.69 8.66
C TYR A 17 -7.67 -3.76 8.25
N TYR A 18 -7.76 -3.22 7.04
CA TYR A 18 -6.81 -2.25 6.51
C TYR A 18 -7.49 -0.87 6.47
N ASP A 19 -6.93 0.12 7.16
CA ASP A 19 -7.38 1.51 7.04
C ASP A 19 -6.69 2.17 5.85
N THR A 20 -7.36 2.12 4.69
CA THR A 20 -6.82 2.72 3.46
C THR A 20 -6.75 4.24 3.52
N ARG A 21 -7.47 4.91 4.42
CA ARG A 21 -7.36 6.36 4.61
C ARG A 21 -6.03 6.70 5.29
N LEU A 22 -5.64 5.91 6.29
CA LEU A 22 -4.33 6.03 6.91
C LEU A 22 -3.22 5.73 5.90
N LEU A 23 -3.37 4.68 5.08
CA LEU A 23 -2.42 4.39 4.01
C LEU A 23 -2.26 5.59 3.08
N ASN A 24 -3.35 6.14 2.54
CA ASN A 24 -3.29 7.30 1.65
C ASN A 24 -2.64 8.52 2.31
N ALA A 25 -3.01 8.83 3.56
CA ALA A 25 -2.41 9.95 4.29
C ALA A 25 -0.90 9.77 4.52
N THR A 26 -0.43 8.54 4.69
CA THR A 26 1.01 8.23 4.78
C THR A 26 1.71 8.44 3.44
N LEU A 27 1.10 8.01 2.33
CA LEU A 27 1.65 8.23 0.98
C LEU A 27 1.70 9.73 0.66
N ASP A 28 0.63 10.48 0.97
CA ASP A 28 0.58 11.95 0.81
C ASP A 28 1.70 12.64 1.60
N ALA A 29 1.99 12.16 2.81
CA ALA A 29 3.06 12.71 3.63
C ALA A 29 4.43 12.48 2.97
N ILE A 30 4.69 11.28 2.45
CA ILE A 30 5.95 10.97 1.76
C ILE A 30 6.12 11.87 0.53
N GLU A 31 5.09 11.98 -0.32
CA GLU A 31 5.13 12.82 -1.52
C GLU A 31 5.39 14.29 -1.16
N ARG A 32 4.74 14.81 -0.12
CA ARG A 32 4.95 16.19 0.35
C ARG A 32 6.36 16.43 0.87
N GLU A 33 6.94 15.50 1.63
CA GLU A 33 8.30 15.68 2.16
C GLU A 33 9.37 15.57 1.06
N LEU A 34 9.06 14.92 -0.06
CA LEU A 34 9.95 14.82 -1.23
C LEU A 34 9.67 15.89 -2.30
N ASP A 35 8.68 16.75 -2.09
CA ASP A 35 8.38 17.86 -3.00
C ASP A 35 9.60 18.78 -3.13
N GLY A 36 10.06 18.98 -4.37
CA GLY A 36 11.28 19.73 -4.69
C GLY A 36 12.58 18.91 -4.72
N PHE A 37 12.53 17.59 -4.52
CA PHE A 37 13.68 16.70 -4.70
C PHE A 37 13.49 15.76 -5.91
N ASP A 38 14.00 16.16 -7.07
CA ASP A 38 13.80 15.44 -8.34
C ASP A 38 14.60 14.12 -8.47
N ASN A 39 15.45 13.78 -7.50
CA ASN A 39 16.40 12.67 -7.59
C ASN A 39 16.01 11.44 -6.75
N PHE A 40 14.79 11.40 -6.19
CA PHE A 40 14.30 10.26 -5.42
C PHE A 40 13.16 9.54 -6.15
N ASN A 41 13.26 8.22 -6.20
CA ASN A 41 12.17 7.34 -6.61
C ASN A 41 11.67 6.58 -5.39
N ILE A 42 10.36 6.56 -5.17
CA ILE A 42 9.76 5.84 -4.06
C ILE A 42 9.39 4.44 -4.51
N HIS A 43 9.86 3.43 -3.79
CA HIS A 43 9.53 2.03 -4.04
C HIS A 43 8.88 1.41 -2.79
N TYR A 44 7.75 0.76 -2.95
CA TYR A 44 7.06 0.05 -1.89
C TYR A 44 7.62 -1.37 -1.70
N ALA A 45 8.01 -1.71 -0.47
CA ALA A 45 8.45 -3.06 -0.13
C ALA A 45 7.25 -4.04 -0.12
N VAL A 46 7.10 -4.83 -1.18
CA VAL A 46 5.93 -5.72 -1.39
C VAL A 46 5.78 -6.74 -0.27
N LYS A 47 6.91 -7.23 0.27
CA LYS A 47 6.94 -8.15 1.42
C LYS A 47 6.21 -7.63 2.67
N ALA A 48 6.02 -6.32 2.80
CA ALA A 48 5.29 -5.73 3.92
C ALA A 48 3.80 -6.07 3.84
N ASN A 49 3.22 -6.05 2.63
CA ASN A 49 1.84 -6.44 2.38
C ASN A 49 1.57 -6.59 0.87
N ALA A 50 1.56 -7.82 0.38
CA ALA A 50 1.28 -8.14 -1.02
C ALA A 50 -0.23 -8.22 -1.36
N ASN A 51 -1.10 -7.67 -0.51
CA ASN A 51 -2.54 -7.66 -0.80
C ASN A 51 -2.83 -6.87 -2.09
N PRO A 52 -3.55 -7.44 -3.08
CA PRO A 52 -3.79 -6.78 -4.36
C PRO A 52 -4.45 -5.41 -4.27
N ASP A 53 -5.37 -5.20 -3.33
CA ASP A 53 -6.04 -3.91 -3.15
C ASP A 53 -5.09 -2.83 -2.61
N ILE A 54 -4.10 -3.24 -1.79
CA ILE A 54 -3.05 -2.36 -1.29
C ILE A 54 -2.07 -2.03 -2.41
N LEU A 55 -1.61 -3.04 -3.15
CA LEU A 55 -0.72 -2.84 -4.30
C LEU A 55 -1.35 -1.96 -5.38
N ALA A 56 -2.66 -2.09 -5.63
CA ALA A 56 -3.38 -1.21 -6.55
C ALA A 56 -3.38 0.27 -6.07
N ILE A 57 -3.48 0.51 -4.75
CA ILE A 57 -3.35 1.88 -4.20
C ILE A 57 -1.93 2.41 -4.44
N ILE A 58 -0.90 1.58 -4.18
CA ILE A 58 0.50 1.95 -4.43
C ILE A 58 0.74 2.26 -5.92
N ALA A 59 0.26 1.41 -6.83
CA ALA A 59 0.37 1.60 -8.27
C ALA A 59 -0.30 2.90 -8.73
N ASN A 60 -1.49 3.20 -8.21
CA ASN A 60 -2.22 4.44 -8.55
C ASN A 60 -1.51 5.72 -8.07
N ARG A 61 -0.58 5.63 -7.11
CA ARG A 61 0.29 6.75 -6.71
C ARG A 61 1.53 6.90 -7.60
N GLY A 62 1.78 5.95 -8.51
CA GLY A 62 2.97 5.95 -9.35
C GLY A 62 4.26 5.54 -8.61
N PHE A 63 4.13 4.86 -7.47
CA PHE A 63 5.30 4.33 -6.74
C PHE A 63 5.77 3.02 -7.38
N GLY A 64 7.07 2.78 -7.34
CA GLY A 64 7.67 1.51 -7.76
C GLY A 64 7.50 0.39 -6.72
N ALA A 65 8.04 -0.79 -7.02
CA ALA A 65 8.09 -1.93 -6.11
C ALA A 65 9.53 -2.27 -5.71
N ASP A 66 9.71 -2.71 -4.47
CA ASP A 66 10.89 -3.40 -3.95
C ASP A 66 10.48 -4.85 -3.60
N CYS A 67 11.07 -5.80 -4.31
CA CYS A 67 10.70 -7.22 -4.28
C CYS A 67 11.92 -8.10 -3.98
N VAL A 68 11.72 -9.16 -3.21
CA VAL A 68 12.73 -10.16 -2.82
C VAL A 68 12.42 -11.55 -3.38
N SER A 69 11.26 -11.76 -4.02
CA SER A 69 10.91 -13.03 -4.68
C SER A 69 10.22 -12.81 -6.03
N GLY A 70 10.16 -13.87 -6.84
CA GLY A 70 9.48 -13.84 -8.14
C GLY A 70 7.97 -13.62 -8.01
N GLU A 71 7.34 -14.22 -6.99
CA GLU A 71 5.91 -14.05 -6.72
C GLU A 71 5.57 -12.60 -6.33
N GLU A 72 6.47 -11.89 -5.65
CA GLU A 72 6.29 -10.48 -5.34
C GLU A 72 6.40 -9.60 -6.60
N ILE A 73 7.31 -9.95 -7.52
CA ILE A 73 7.40 -9.31 -8.84
C ILE A 73 6.09 -9.53 -9.61
N ASP A 74 5.61 -10.77 -9.68
CA ASP A 74 4.35 -11.10 -10.36
C ASP A 74 3.16 -10.34 -9.76
N ALA A 75 3.08 -10.23 -8.43
CA ALA A 75 2.03 -9.48 -7.74
C ALA A 75 2.09 -7.98 -8.05
N ALA A 76 3.29 -7.38 -8.05
CA ALA A 76 3.48 -5.97 -8.39
C ALA A 76 3.09 -5.66 -9.84
N VAL A 77 3.53 -6.51 -10.78
CA VAL A 77 3.18 -6.39 -12.20
C VAL A 77 1.68 -6.55 -12.41
N ALA A 78 1.05 -7.54 -11.76
CA ALA A 78 -0.39 -7.75 -11.84
C ALA A 78 -1.21 -6.57 -11.29
N ALA A 79 -0.66 -5.84 -10.30
CA ALA A 79 -1.27 -4.65 -9.73
C ALA A 79 -1.03 -3.38 -10.58
N GLY A 80 -0.20 -3.45 -11.62
CA GLY A 80 0.11 -2.32 -12.51
C GLY A 80 1.30 -1.46 -12.08
N ILE A 81 2.16 -1.97 -11.19
CA ILE A 81 3.43 -1.33 -10.86
C ILE A 81 4.45 -1.69 -11.95
N ALA A 82 5.01 -0.67 -12.60
CA ALA A 82 5.91 -0.80 -13.76
C ALA A 82 7.38 -0.48 -13.41
#